data_AF-A0A814JEZ7-F1
#
_entry.id   AF-A0A814JEZ7-F1
#
_cell.length_a   1.000
_cell.length_b   1.000
_cell.length_c   1.000
_cell.angle_alpha   90.00
_cell.angle_beta   90.00
_cell.angle_gamma   90.00
#
_symmetry.space_group_name_H-M   'P 1'
#
loop_
_entity.id
_entity.type
_entity.pdbx_description
1 polymer ?
#
loop_
_entity_poly.entity_id
_entity_poly.type
_entity_poly.pdbx_seq_one_letter_code
_entity_poly.pdbx_strand_id
1 'polypeptide(L)'
;MDTGYSTSTSTTATSTTTSTTTSTSTTTSTTTTSTSTTTSKTTSTSTTTTTTTTTTTSTTTPYMYDPFSLWRFDNNTLDSIGNLSGVAVNSPRYVTPGITGSGYALSLNRSNAQYITIATYQNFSYVSFTVEMWFYLTSSDPNNYGLFSQRDNGTTDHEILFMINNGHIYMSFFQDDAPGTTSVSTNTWYHAAFVYDYPSRTQIVYLNGYQDGIHTSAGPYLGMAGAITIGMFIDYTNTLQCFNG
;
A
#
# COMPACT_ATOMS: atom_id res chain seq x y z
N MET A 1 0.69 -5.29 15.18
CA MET A 1 1.95 -4.52 15.24
C MET A 1 1.69 -3.15 14.63
N ASP A 2 2.28 -2.10 15.20
CA ASP A 2 2.30 -0.76 14.60
C ASP A 2 2.88 -0.88 13.19
N THR A 3 2.10 -0.71 12.13
CA THR A 3 2.63 -0.57 10.77
C THR A 3 3.20 0.83 10.63
N GLY A 4 4.18 1.12 11.50
CA GLY A 4 5.08 2.22 11.33
C GLY A 4 5.79 2.00 10.01
N TYR A 5 5.52 2.87 9.04
CA TYR A 5 6.41 3.08 7.92
C TYR A 5 7.79 3.37 8.50
N SER A 6 8.64 2.36 8.59
CA SER A 6 10.05 2.53 8.91
C SER A 6 10.72 3.13 7.69
N THR A 7 10.65 4.45 7.60
CA THR A 7 11.50 5.21 6.68
C THR A 7 12.90 5.20 7.28
N SER A 8 13.83 4.46 6.70
CA SER A 8 15.26 4.67 7.00
C SER A 8 15.66 5.99 6.35
N THR A 9 15.42 7.08 7.06
CA THR A 9 15.84 8.42 6.66
C THR A 9 17.31 8.57 6.99
N SER A 10 18.18 8.38 6.00
CA SER A 10 19.54 8.89 6.11
C SER A 10 19.47 10.41 5.96
N THR A 11 19.71 11.12 7.06
CA THR A 11 19.74 12.57 7.09
C THR A 11 21.19 13.02 7.03
N THR A 12 21.59 13.61 5.90
CA THR A 12 22.88 14.29 5.82
C THR A 12 22.65 15.76 6.13
N ALA A 13 23.04 16.19 7.33
CA ALA A 13 23.01 17.59 7.71
C ALA A 13 24.26 18.29 7.15
N THR A 14 24.07 19.25 6.25
CA THR A 14 25.15 20.15 5.82
C THR A 14 24.95 21.48 6.54
N SER A 15 25.94 21.89 7.33
CA SER A 15 25.92 23.20 8.01
C SER A 15 26.75 24.20 7.20
N THR A 16 26.16 25.36 6.93
CA THR A 16 26.89 26.49 6.33
C THR A 16 26.90 27.63 7.33
N THR A 17 28.09 28.11 7.68
CA THR A 17 28.27 29.18 8.65
C THR A 17 28.56 30.48 7.90
N THR A 18 27.75 31.51 8.14
CA THR A 18 28.01 32.86 7.61
C THR A 18 28.19 33.83 8.77
N SER A 19 29.27 34.60 8.75
CA SER A 19 29.56 35.61 9.77
C SER A 19 29.49 37.00 9.14
N THR A 20 28.72 37.89 9.74
CA THR A 20 28.61 39.29 9.32
C THR A 20 29.11 40.18 10.45
N THR A 21 29.97 41.14 10.12
CA THR A 21 30.57 42.06 11.09
C THR A 21 30.05 43.48 10.84
N THR A 22 29.40 44.07 11.84
CA THR A 22 28.91 45.46 11.78
C THR A 22 29.69 46.31 12.78
N SER A 23 30.28 47.41 12.29
CA SER A 23 31.05 48.34 13.11
C SER A 23 30.31 49.66 13.25
N THR A 24 30.19 50.16 14.48
CA THR A 24 29.58 51.46 14.79
C THR A 24 30.60 52.34 15.50
N SER A 25 30.70 53.60 15.09
CA SER A 25 31.59 54.60 15.73
C SER A 25 30.77 55.70 16.37
N THR A 26 31.17 56.14 17.56
CA THR A 26 30.53 57.24 18.29
C THR A 26 31.59 58.25 18.67
N THR A 27 31.31 59.53 18.44
CA THR A 27 32.24 60.63 18.72
C THR A 27 31.66 61.53 19.80
N THR A 28 32.38 61.71 20.90
CA THR A 28 32.01 62.63 21.98
C THR A 28 33.03 63.75 22.04
N SER A 29 32.55 65.00 22.03
CA SER A 29 33.41 66.19 22.15
C SER A 29 33.07 66.94 23.44
N THR A 30 34.10 67.35 24.17
CA THR A 30 33.98 68.18 25.38
C THR A 30 34.75 69.48 25.19
N THR A 31 34.14 70.59 25.58
CA THR A 31 34.72 71.95 25.45
C THR A 31 34.90 72.54 26.84
N THR A 32 36.11 73.00 27.18
CA THR A 32 36.39 73.77 28.40
C THR A 32 36.85 75.19 28.06
N THR A 33 36.27 76.19 28.73
CA THR A 33 36.40 77.61 28.39
C THR A 33 37.68 78.21 28.97
N SER A 34 38.75 78.21 28.17
CA SER A 34 39.76 79.28 28.04
C SER A 34 40.92 78.72 27.19
N THR A 35 41.03 79.17 25.94
CA THR A 35 41.90 78.63 24.87
C THR A 35 41.38 77.31 24.28
N SER A 36 40.80 77.38 23.08
CA SER A 36 40.09 76.28 22.43
C SER A 36 41.05 75.28 21.75
N THR A 37 41.27 74.14 22.39
CA THR A 37 41.77 72.92 21.75
C THR A 37 40.69 71.84 21.84
N THR A 38 40.20 71.39 20.68
CA THR A 38 39.20 70.30 20.58
C THR A 38 39.93 68.97 20.42
N THR A 39 39.73 68.03 21.35
CA THR A 39 40.27 66.66 21.24
C THR A 39 39.11 65.70 21.02
N SER A 40 38.99 65.13 19.82
CA SER A 40 38.01 64.08 19.53
C SER A 40 38.61 62.71 19.83
N LYS A 41 37.90 61.89 20.61
CA LYS A 41 38.25 60.50 20.86
C LYS A 41 37.20 59.60 20.20
N THR A 42 37.63 58.82 19.21
CA THR A 42 36.78 57.84 18.53
C THR A 42 36.98 56.47 19.19
N THR A 43 35.89 55.86 19.63
CA THR A 43 35.89 54.47 20.10
C THR A 43 35.05 53.64 19.14
N SER A 44 35.64 52.59 18.57
CA SER A 44 34.96 51.65 17.67
C SER A 44 34.69 50.34 18.40
N THR A 45 33.44 49.90 18.39
CA THR A 45 33.05 48.57 18.90
C THR A 45 32.55 47.74 17.73
N SER A 46 33.07 46.52 17.61
CA SER A 46 32.69 45.56 16.58
C SER A 46 31.96 44.39 17.22
N THR A 47 30.79 44.06 16.70
CA THR A 47 30.00 42.92 17.17
C THR A 47 29.86 41.93 16.02
N THR A 48 30.28 40.68 16.24
CA THR A 48 30.14 39.59 15.27
C THR A 48 28.93 38.76 15.64
N THR A 49 28.00 38.60 14.69
CA THR A 49 26.85 37.70 14.85
C THR A 49 27.03 36.52 13.89
N THR A 50 26.99 35.31 14.43
CA THR A 50 27.09 34.06 13.66
C THR A 50 25.71 33.43 13.57
N THR A 51 25.24 33.15 12.37
CA THR A 51 23.99 32.42 12.13
C THR A 51 24.30 31.10 11.44
N THR A 52 23.89 30.00 12.07
CA THR A 52 24.03 28.64 11.50
C THR A 52 22.66 28.21 10.99
N THR A 53 22.57 27.94 9.68
CA THR A 53 21.37 27.37 9.07
C THR A 53 21.64 25.91 8.74
N THR A 54 20.81 25.01 9.26
CA THR A 54 20.89 23.57 9.00
C THR A 54 19.78 23.20 8.02
N THR A 55 20.15 22.77 6.81
CA THR A 55 19.21 22.24 5.83
C THR A 55 19.27 20.72 5.85
N THR A 56 18.15 20.07 6.15
CA THR A 56 18.03 18.60 6.11
C THR A 56 17.40 18.19 4.79
N THR A 57 18.13 17.43 3.98
CA THR A 57 17.59 16.78 2.78
C THR A 57 17.35 15.31 3.10
N SER A 58 16.10 14.86 2.98
CA SER A 58 15.70 13.46 3.12
C SER A 58 15.63 12.81 1.74
N THR A 59 16.54 11.90 1.46
CA THR A 59 16.47 10.99 0.31
C THR A 59 15.76 9.71 0.74
N THR A 60 14.59 9.45 0.17
CA THR A 60 13.87 8.18 0.34
C THR A 60 14.44 7.16 -0.64
N THR A 61 15.11 6.11 -0.14
CA THR A 61 15.29 4.90 -0.93
C THR A 61 13.95 4.17 -0.99
N PRO A 62 13.40 3.82 -2.16
CA PRO A 62 12.18 3.02 -2.22
C PRO A 62 12.43 1.70 -1.50
N TYR A 63 11.63 1.39 -0.48
CA TYR A 63 11.60 0.05 0.10
C TYR A 63 11.19 -0.89 -1.03
N MET A 64 12.07 -1.81 -1.39
CA MET A 64 11.75 -2.80 -2.41
C MET A 64 10.74 -3.76 -1.79
N TYR A 65 9.49 -3.63 -2.22
CA TYR A 65 8.47 -4.64 -2.00
C TYR A 65 8.94 -5.94 -2.67
N ASP A 66 9.20 -6.97 -1.87
CA ASP A 66 9.55 -8.31 -2.35
C ASP A 66 8.37 -9.24 -2.05
N PRO A 67 7.31 -9.23 -2.89
CA PRO A 67 6.18 -10.11 -2.70
C PRO A 67 6.61 -11.55 -2.94
N PHE A 68 6.00 -12.48 -2.22
CA PHE A 68 6.23 -13.91 -2.43
C PHE A 68 5.89 -14.37 -3.86
N SER A 69 4.85 -13.78 -4.46
CA SER A 69 4.37 -14.05 -5.82
C SER A 69 3.78 -12.79 -6.45
N LEU A 70 3.88 -12.67 -7.76
CA LEU A 70 3.35 -11.53 -8.52
C LEU A 70 2.88 -11.94 -9.92
N TRP A 71 1.58 -11.87 -10.17
CA TRP A 71 1.00 -12.00 -11.50
C TRP A 71 0.79 -10.63 -12.12
N ARG A 72 1.60 -10.28 -13.12
CA ARG A 72 1.46 -9.03 -13.87
C ARG A 72 0.34 -9.06 -14.90
N PHE A 73 -0.05 -10.26 -15.34
CA PHE A 73 -1.00 -10.49 -16.43
C PHE A 73 -0.60 -9.82 -17.77
N ASP A 74 0.70 -9.63 -18.00
CA ASP A 74 1.25 -9.15 -19.27
C ASP A 74 1.22 -10.24 -20.35
N ASN A 75 -0.02 -10.57 -20.78
CA ASN A 75 -0.34 -11.58 -21.79
C ASN A 75 0.05 -13.02 -21.41
N ASN A 76 0.17 -13.31 -20.12
CA ASN A 76 0.43 -14.65 -19.59
C ASN A 76 -0.05 -14.76 -18.14
N THR A 77 -0.04 -15.99 -17.61
CA THR A 77 -0.44 -16.34 -16.23
C THR A 77 0.76 -16.64 -15.32
N LEU A 78 1.96 -16.22 -15.72
CA LEU A 78 3.18 -16.55 -14.99
C LEU A 78 3.30 -15.70 -13.74
N ASP A 79 3.75 -16.34 -12.67
CA ASP A 79 4.27 -15.67 -11.50
C ASP A 79 5.65 -15.09 -11.87
N SER A 80 5.81 -13.78 -11.78
CA SER A 80 7.00 -13.06 -12.21
C SER A 80 8.13 -13.07 -11.18
N ILE A 81 7.87 -13.54 -9.96
CA ILE A 81 8.82 -13.50 -8.84
C ILE A 81 8.97 -14.89 -8.20
N GLY A 82 7.86 -15.56 -7.95
CA GLY A 82 7.83 -16.87 -7.29
C GLY A 82 7.65 -18.03 -8.26
N ASN A 83 7.11 -19.13 -7.72
CA ASN A 83 6.85 -20.37 -8.46
C ASN A 83 5.35 -20.73 -8.52
N LEU A 84 4.47 -19.75 -8.29
CA LEU A 84 3.02 -19.94 -8.30
C LEU A 84 2.40 -19.60 -9.67
N SER A 85 3.05 -19.99 -10.76
CA SER A 85 2.49 -19.76 -12.11
C SER A 85 1.15 -20.47 -12.28
N GLY A 86 0.18 -19.75 -12.83
CA GLY A 86 -1.19 -20.25 -13.00
C GLY A 86 -1.46 -20.84 -14.38
N VAL A 87 -2.61 -21.48 -14.50
CA VAL A 87 -3.21 -21.97 -15.75
C VAL A 87 -4.53 -21.27 -15.97
N ALA A 88 -4.72 -20.74 -17.17
CA ALA A 88 -5.95 -20.06 -17.53
C ALA A 88 -7.08 -21.07 -17.82
N VAL A 89 -8.26 -20.84 -17.25
CA VAL A 89 -9.44 -21.68 -17.44
C VAL A 89 -10.45 -20.97 -18.32
N ASN A 90 -10.96 -21.68 -19.32
CA ASN A 90 -11.94 -21.16 -20.31
C ASN A 90 -11.45 -19.96 -21.14
N SER A 91 -10.15 -19.88 -21.40
CA SER A 91 -9.51 -18.90 -22.28
C SER A 91 -9.87 -17.42 -21.96
N PRO A 92 -9.50 -16.91 -20.77
CA PRO A 92 -9.51 -15.48 -20.47
C PRO A 92 -8.82 -14.63 -21.53
N ARG A 93 -9.16 -13.33 -21.56
CA ARG A 93 -8.55 -12.38 -22.49
C ARG A 93 -7.56 -11.48 -21.76
N TYR A 94 -6.63 -10.91 -22.50
CA TYR A 94 -5.75 -9.86 -22.02
C TYR A 94 -6.09 -8.57 -22.76
N VAL A 95 -6.33 -7.50 -22.00
CA VAL A 95 -6.75 -6.18 -22.53
C VAL A 95 -5.72 -5.12 -22.20
N THR A 96 -5.63 -4.07 -23.02
CA THR A 96 -4.65 -2.99 -22.89
C THR A 96 -5.34 -1.62 -23.09
N PRO A 97 -4.93 -0.54 -22.40
CA PRO A 97 -3.89 -0.51 -21.38
C PRO A 97 -4.32 -1.18 -20.07
N GLY A 98 -3.36 -1.78 -19.35
CA GLY A 98 -3.55 -2.12 -17.94
C GLY A 98 -3.59 -0.87 -17.05
N ILE A 99 -3.65 -1.08 -15.73
CA ILE A 99 -3.76 0.01 -14.73
C ILE A 99 -2.65 1.07 -14.85
N THR A 100 -1.45 0.69 -15.27
CA THR A 100 -0.30 1.62 -15.36
C THR A 100 -0.32 2.50 -16.62
N GLY A 101 -1.36 2.39 -17.45
CA GLY A 101 -1.41 3.02 -18.78
C GLY A 101 -0.56 2.30 -19.83
N SER A 102 0.07 1.18 -19.49
CA SER A 102 0.85 0.31 -20.36
C SER A 102 0.66 -1.16 -19.94
N GLY A 103 1.18 -2.10 -20.73
CA GLY A 103 1.02 -3.53 -20.46
C GLY A 103 -0.42 -4.03 -20.64
N TYR A 104 -0.70 -5.19 -20.07
CA TYR A 104 -2.01 -5.84 -20.15
C TYR A 104 -2.66 -6.00 -18.77
N ALA A 105 -3.98 -6.11 -18.75
CA ALA A 105 -4.77 -6.63 -17.64
C ALA A 105 -5.48 -7.92 -18.07
N LEU A 106 -5.65 -8.84 -17.12
CA LEU A 106 -6.51 -10.01 -17.30
C LEU A 106 -7.98 -9.55 -17.31
N SER A 107 -8.72 -9.92 -18.35
CA SER A 107 -10.17 -9.71 -18.45
C SER A 107 -10.90 -11.05 -18.41
N LEU A 108 -11.84 -11.14 -17.48
CA LEU A 108 -12.62 -12.33 -17.15
C LEU A 108 -14.09 -12.10 -17.47
N ASN A 109 -14.66 -13.04 -18.24
CA ASN A 109 -16.09 -13.08 -18.50
C ASN A 109 -16.75 -14.14 -17.62
N ARG A 110 -17.59 -13.69 -16.69
CA ARG A 110 -18.34 -14.56 -15.77
C ARG A 110 -19.23 -15.56 -16.49
N SER A 111 -19.89 -15.17 -17.58
CA SER A 111 -20.78 -16.05 -18.34
C SER A 111 -20.04 -17.23 -19.00
N ASN A 112 -18.74 -17.09 -19.19
CA ASN A 112 -17.87 -18.15 -19.72
C ASN A 112 -17.12 -18.91 -18.61
N ALA A 113 -17.40 -18.63 -17.33
CA ALA A 113 -16.69 -19.19 -16.18
C ALA A 113 -15.16 -19.10 -16.31
N GLN A 114 -14.66 -17.89 -16.63
CA GLN A 114 -13.24 -17.62 -16.84
C GLN A 114 -12.54 -17.25 -15.53
N TYR A 115 -11.36 -17.84 -15.29
CA TYR A 115 -10.52 -17.58 -14.13
C TYR A 115 -9.11 -18.15 -14.34
N ILE A 116 -8.20 -17.89 -13.40
CA ILE A 116 -6.88 -18.55 -13.33
C ILE A 116 -6.88 -19.53 -12.16
N THR A 117 -6.30 -20.71 -12.34
CA THR A 117 -6.05 -21.67 -11.27
C THR A 117 -4.55 -21.88 -11.06
N ILE A 118 -4.13 -22.00 -9.82
CA ILE A 118 -2.77 -22.32 -9.41
C ILE A 118 -2.84 -23.60 -8.60
N ALA A 119 -2.37 -24.70 -9.20
CA ALA A 119 -2.47 -26.03 -8.60
C ALA A 119 -1.50 -26.24 -7.41
N THR A 120 -0.43 -25.46 -7.35
CA THR A 120 0.53 -25.49 -6.24
C THR A 120 -0.15 -24.96 -4.98
N TYR A 121 -0.30 -25.82 -3.99
CA TYR A 121 -0.79 -25.42 -2.68
C TYR A 121 0.18 -24.45 -2.00
N GLN A 122 -0.34 -23.30 -1.59
CA GLN A 122 0.36 -22.37 -0.71
C GLN A 122 -0.22 -22.49 0.70
N ASN A 123 0.67 -22.60 1.70
CA ASN A 123 0.25 -22.64 3.09
C ASN A 123 0.05 -21.23 3.63
N PHE A 124 -1.20 -20.93 4.03
CA PHE A 124 -1.56 -19.71 4.76
C PHE A 124 -2.02 -20.00 6.20
N SER A 125 -2.06 -21.27 6.63
CA SER A 125 -2.52 -21.62 7.98
C SER A 125 -1.49 -21.18 9.01
N TYR A 126 -1.98 -20.60 10.10
CA TYR A 126 -1.16 -20.16 11.24
C TYR A 126 -0.03 -19.17 10.88
N VAL A 127 -0.19 -18.40 9.81
CA VAL A 127 0.78 -17.36 9.39
C VAL A 127 0.06 -16.05 9.08
N SER A 128 0.76 -14.94 9.28
CA SER A 128 0.31 -13.63 8.78
C SER A 128 0.58 -13.55 7.28
N PHE A 129 -0.30 -12.91 6.53
CA PHE A 129 -0.12 -12.73 5.09
C PHE A 129 -0.83 -11.46 4.59
N THR A 130 -0.46 -11.06 3.38
CA THR A 130 -1.14 -10.01 2.64
C THR A 130 -1.34 -10.46 1.21
N VAL A 131 -2.52 -10.20 0.67
CA VAL A 131 -2.81 -10.32 -0.75
C VAL A 131 -3.40 -9.00 -1.21
N GLU A 132 -2.84 -8.45 -2.27
CA GLU A 132 -3.32 -7.21 -2.86
C GLU A 132 -3.48 -7.36 -4.37
N MET A 133 -4.36 -6.55 -4.94
CA MET A 133 -4.62 -6.54 -6.37
C MET A 133 -5.27 -5.24 -6.82
N TRP A 134 -5.04 -4.91 -8.09
CA TRP A 134 -5.88 -3.99 -8.82
C TRP A 134 -7.02 -4.76 -9.48
N PHE A 135 -8.24 -4.24 -9.40
CA PHE A 135 -9.39 -4.80 -10.10
C PHE A 135 -10.24 -3.71 -10.75
N TYR A 136 -10.97 -4.12 -11.78
CA TYR A 136 -11.88 -3.27 -12.54
C TYR A 136 -13.15 -4.07 -12.80
N LEU A 137 -14.28 -3.64 -12.27
CA LEU A 137 -15.55 -4.37 -12.41
C LEU A 137 -16.36 -3.79 -13.57
N THR A 138 -16.86 -4.62 -14.50
CA THR A 138 -17.67 -4.14 -15.64
C THR A 138 -19.18 -4.26 -15.44
N SER A 139 -19.64 -5.00 -14.42
CA SER A 139 -21.06 -5.20 -14.12
C SER A 139 -21.33 -5.13 -12.63
N SER A 140 -22.41 -4.47 -12.24
CA SER A 140 -22.84 -4.33 -10.84
C SER A 140 -24.05 -5.22 -10.54
N ASP A 141 -24.12 -6.43 -11.10
CA ASP A 141 -25.21 -7.34 -10.72
C ASP A 141 -25.12 -7.61 -9.21
N PRO A 142 -26.25 -7.84 -8.51
CA PRO A 142 -26.30 -8.03 -7.06
C PRO A 142 -25.66 -9.35 -6.57
N ASN A 143 -24.72 -9.89 -7.34
CA ASN A 143 -24.09 -11.18 -7.12
C ASN A 143 -22.72 -11.03 -6.46
N ASN A 144 -22.25 -12.15 -5.92
CA ASN A 144 -20.89 -12.27 -5.44
C ASN A 144 -19.92 -12.43 -6.62
N TYR A 145 -18.82 -11.68 -6.61
CA TYR A 145 -17.73 -11.81 -7.56
C TYR A 145 -16.47 -12.27 -6.84
N GLY A 146 -15.88 -13.39 -7.26
CA GLY A 146 -14.61 -13.84 -6.72
C GLY A 146 -13.44 -13.02 -7.23
N LEU A 147 -12.59 -12.57 -6.33
CA LEU A 147 -11.33 -11.90 -6.65
C LEU A 147 -10.17 -12.89 -6.52
N PHE A 148 -10.09 -13.58 -5.40
CA PHE A 148 -9.06 -14.57 -5.09
C PHE A 148 -9.64 -15.56 -4.10
N SER A 149 -9.32 -16.84 -4.24
CA SER A 149 -9.69 -17.83 -3.22
C SER A 149 -8.69 -18.96 -3.09
N GLN A 150 -8.71 -19.62 -1.94
CA GLN A 150 -8.13 -20.95 -1.76
C GLN A 150 -9.05 -21.75 -0.85
N ARG A 151 -9.66 -22.81 -1.39
CA ARG A 151 -10.67 -23.62 -0.70
C ARG A 151 -10.13 -25.00 -0.34
N ASP A 152 -10.11 -25.30 0.95
CA ASP A 152 -9.90 -26.66 1.45
C ASP A 152 -11.22 -27.45 1.40
N ASN A 153 -12.19 -27.14 2.28
CA ASN A 153 -13.37 -27.99 2.44
C ASN A 153 -14.71 -27.28 2.78
N GLY A 154 -14.86 -25.97 2.58
CA GLY A 154 -16.15 -25.26 2.74
C GLY A 154 -16.69 -25.27 4.17
N THR A 155 -15.79 -25.31 5.14
CA THR A 155 -16.07 -25.23 6.58
C THR A 155 -15.50 -23.91 7.11
N THR A 156 -16.03 -23.41 8.23
CA THR A 156 -15.52 -22.20 8.87
C THR A 156 -14.02 -22.26 9.07
N ASP A 157 -13.33 -21.17 8.75
CA ASP A 157 -11.88 -21.00 8.79
C ASP A 157 -11.06 -21.82 7.76
N HIS A 158 -11.69 -22.54 6.84
CA HIS A 158 -11.00 -23.45 5.89
C HIS A 158 -11.04 -23.00 4.42
N GLU A 159 -11.46 -21.76 4.16
CA GLU A 159 -11.40 -21.21 2.81
C GLU A 159 -11.04 -19.73 2.88
N ILE A 160 -10.01 -19.30 2.16
CA ILE A 160 -9.76 -17.86 1.95
C ILE A 160 -10.68 -17.43 0.80
N LEU A 161 -11.53 -16.43 1.04
CA LEU A 161 -12.33 -15.79 0.01
C LEU A 161 -12.10 -14.28 0.05
N PHE A 162 -11.54 -13.75 -1.04
CA PHE A 162 -11.63 -12.33 -1.36
C PHE A 162 -12.68 -12.17 -2.44
N MET A 163 -13.69 -11.37 -2.13
CA MET A 163 -14.85 -11.23 -2.99
C MET A 163 -15.41 -9.81 -2.96
N ILE A 164 -16.20 -9.49 -3.98
CA ILE A 164 -17.12 -8.38 -3.95
C ILE A 164 -18.50 -8.96 -3.67
N ASN A 165 -19.16 -8.55 -2.59
CA ASN A 165 -20.52 -8.95 -2.25
C ASN A 165 -21.35 -7.68 -2.02
N ASN A 166 -22.48 -7.58 -2.72
CA ASN A 166 -23.36 -6.41 -2.70
C ASN A 166 -22.60 -5.07 -2.87
N GLY A 167 -21.62 -5.05 -3.76
CA GLY A 167 -20.80 -3.87 -4.04
C GLY A 167 -19.73 -3.54 -3.01
N HIS A 168 -19.49 -4.35 -1.98
CA HIS A 168 -18.42 -4.13 -1.01
C HIS A 168 -17.37 -5.24 -1.13
N ILE A 169 -16.10 -4.92 -0.88
CA ILE A 169 -15.03 -5.93 -0.83
C ILE A 169 -15.04 -6.65 0.52
N TYR A 170 -14.71 -7.94 0.52
CA TYR A 170 -14.67 -8.79 1.72
C TYR A 170 -13.37 -9.55 1.78
N MET A 171 -12.83 -9.66 2.98
CA MET A 171 -11.91 -10.74 3.36
C MET A 171 -12.67 -11.75 4.19
N SER A 172 -12.60 -13.03 3.86
CA SER A 172 -13.35 -14.07 4.55
C SER A 172 -12.50 -15.31 4.71
N PHE A 173 -12.60 -15.95 5.88
CA PHE A 173 -12.15 -17.32 6.09
C PHE A 173 -13.28 -18.35 6.02
N PHE A 174 -14.38 -18.04 5.31
CA PHE A 174 -15.66 -18.73 5.29
C PHE A 174 -16.43 -18.60 6.60
N GLN A 175 -17.51 -17.81 6.60
CA GLN A 175 -18.31 -17.46 7.79
C GLN A 175 -17.56 -16.73 8.91
N ASP A 176 -16.32 -16.32 8.64
CA ASP A 176 -15.49 -15.47 9.49
C ASP A 176 -15.00 -14.31 8.62
N ASP A 177 -15.89 -13.31 8.49
CA ASP A 177 -15.88 -12.33 7.41
C ASP A 177 -15.55 -10.93 7.94
N ALA A 178 -14.60 -10.27 7.27
CA ALA A 178 -14.28 -8.86 7.39
C ALA A 178 -14.86 -8.09 6.19
N PRO A 179 -16.03 -7.44 6.33
CA PRO A 179 -16.58 -6.58 5.29
C PRO A 179 -15.82 -5.25 5.20
N GLY A 180 -15.60 -4.78 3.98
CA GLY A 180 -15.34 -3.38 3.68
C GLY A 180 -16.61 -2.54 3.79
N THR A 181 -16.47 -1.23 3.93
CA THR A 181 -17.59 -0.29 4.12
C THR A 181 -17.87 0.56 2.88
N THR A 182 -16.90 0.71 1.98
CA THR A 182 -17.03 1.50 0.77
C THR A 182 -17.65 0.67 -0.36
N SER A 183 -18.67 1.21 -1.03
CA SER A 183 -19.23 0.58 -2.23
C SER A 183 -18.32 0.83 -3.44
N VAL A 184 -17.98 -0.21 -4.18
CA VAL A 184 -17.25 -0.13 -5.44
C VAL A 184 -18.20 0.08 -6.60
N SER A 185 -17.81 0.94 -7.53
CA SER A 185 -18.56 1.22 -8.75
C SER A 185 -18.01 0.42 -9.92
N THR A 186 -18.84 0.21 -10.95
CA THR A 186 -18.34 -0.34 -12.21
C THR A 186 -17.48 0.69 -12.94
N ASN A 187 -16.72 0.18 -13.90
CA ASN A 187 -15.91 0.97 -14.81
C ASN A 187 -14.87 1.86 -14.13
N THR A 188 -14.40 1.44 -12.96
CA THR A 188 -13.45 2.18 -12.14
C THR A 188 -12.39 1.20 -11.63
N TRP A 189 -11.12 1.59 -11.74
CA TRP A 189 -10.03 0.85 -11.14
C TRP A 189 -9.98 1.07 -9.64
N TYR A 190 -9.84 -0.02 -8.89
CA TYR A 190 -9.62 0.00 -7.45
C TYR A 190 -8.40 -0.84 -7.11
N HIS A 191 -7.70 -0.44 -6.05
CA HIS A 191 -6.70 -1.26 -5.40
C HIS A 191 -7.29 -1.83 -4.11
N ALA A 192 -7.31 -3.15 -3.96
CA ALA A 192 -7.66 -3.81 -2.70
C ALA A 192 -6.42 -4.45 -2.09
N ALA A 193 -6.29 -4.37 -0.78
CA ALA A 193 -5.33 -5.18 -0.02
C ALA A 193 -6.03 -5.83 1.18
N PHE A 194 -5.78 -7.11 1.38
CA PHE A 194 -6.33 -7.93 2.45
C PHE A 194 -5.17 -8.39 3.33
N VAL A 195 -5.14 -7.90 4.57
CA VAL A 195 -4.05 -8.14 5.52
C VAL A 195 -4.58 -9.00 6.65
N TYR A 196 -3.91 -10.11 6.93
CA TYR A 196 -4.16 -10.93 8.10
C TYR A 196 -2.96 -10.94 9.03
N ASP A 197 -3.15 -10.51 10.28
CA ASP A 197 -2.18 -10.65 11.35
C ASP A 197 -2.56 -11.85 12.23
N TYR A 198 -1.86 -12.98 12.07
CA TYR A 198 -2.17 -14.22 12.78
C TYR A 198 -2.08 -14.12 14.32
N PRO A 199 -1.03 -13.52 14.92
CA PRO A 199 -0.92 -13.42 16.38
C PRO A 199 -2.11 -12.72 17.04
N SER A 200 -2.67 -11.69 16.41
CA SER A 200 -3.85 -10.96 16.91
C SER A 200 -5.15 -11.36 16.23
N ARG A 201 -5.12 -12.32 15.29
CA ARG A 201 -6.25 -12.73 14.45
C ARG A 201 -6.95 -11.56 13.77
N THR A 202 -6.20 -10.53 13.38
CA THR A 202 -6.79 -9.31 12.83
C THR A 202 -6.85 -9.40 11.30
N GLN A 203 -8.06 -9.37 10.75
CA GLN A 203 -8.33 -9.21 9.32
C GLN A 203 -8.55 -7.73 9.03
N ILE A 204 -7.82 -7.17 8.07
CA ILE A 204 -7.94 -5.77 7.66
C ILE A 204 -8.12 -5.71 6.15
N VAL A 205 -9.14 -4.97 5.74
CA VAL A 205 -9.46 -4.71 4.34
C VAL A 205 -9.06 -3.27 4.03
N TYR A 206 -8.28 -3.06 2.97
CA TYR A 206 -7.92 -1.75 2.45
C TYR A 206 -8.50 -1.57 1.05
N LEU A 207 -9.02 -0.38 0.77
CA LEU A 207 -9.45 0.04 -0.57
C LEU A 207 -8.75 1.36 -0.92
N ASN A 208 -8.07 1.38 -2.06
CA ASN A 208 -7.27 2.51 -2.55
C ASN A 208 -6.26 3.04 -1.51
N GLY A 209 -5.68 2.12 -0.71
CA GLY A 209 -4.68 2.44 0.31
C GLY A 209 -5.24 2.93 1.64
N TYR A 210 -6.56 3.06 1.78
CA TYR A 210 -7.22 3.41 3.04
C TYR A 210 -7.86 2.18 3.68
N GLN A 211 -7.80 2.06 5.01
CA GLN A 211 -8.50 0.99 5.72
C GLN A 211 -10.00 1.16 5.51
N ASP A 212 -10.63 0.14 4.92
CA ASP A 212 -12.04 0.10 4.59
C ASP A 212 -12.84 -0.82 5.52
N GLY A 213 -12.18 -1.80 6.13
CA GLY A 213 -12.78 -2.74 7.08
C GLY A 213 -11.75 -3.33 8.04
N ILE A 214 -12.18 -3.73 9.23
CA ILE A 214 -11.36 -4.44 10.21
C ILE A 214 -12.23 -5.41 11.02
N HIS A 215 -11.70 -6.59 11.27
CA HIS A 215 -12.36 -7.65 12.03
C HIS A 215 -11.33 -8.43 12.84
N THR A 216 -11.73 -8.99 13.97
CA THR A 216 -10.93 -9.97 14.70
C THR A 216 -11.56 -11.33 14.48
N SER A 217 -10.88 -12.20 13.73
CA SER A 217 -11.40 -13.52 13.41
C SER A 217 -11.55 -14.37 14.68
N ALA A 218 -12.62 -15.17 14.70
CA ALA A 218 -12.96 -16.09 15.77
C ALA A 218 -11.88 -17.18 15.91
N GLY A 219 -11.39 -17.68 14.77
CA GLY A 219 -10.29 -18.63 14.67
C GLY A 219 -9.17 -18.12 13.75
N PRO A 220 -7.99 -18.77 13.76
CA PRO A 220 -7.03 -18.55 12.69
C PRO A 220 -7.48 -19.26 11.41
N TYR A 221 -6.94 -18.88 10.26
CA TYR A 221 -7.12 -19.70 9.06
C TYR A 221 -6.54 -21.11 9.27
N LEU A 222 -7.35 -22.13 8.97
CA LEU A 222 -7.11 -23.55 9.21
C LEU A 222 -6.95 -24.38 7.94
N GLY A 223 -7.28 -23.82 6.76
CA GLY A 223 -7.23 -24.59 5.50
C GLY A 223 -5.84 -25.14 5.21
N MET A 224 -5.75 -26.43 4.90
CA MET A 224 -4.49 -27.18 4.69
C MET A 224 -4.30 -27.70 3.27
N ALA A 225 -5.25 -27.43 2.37
CA ALA A 225 -5.27 -27.89 1.00
C ALA A 225 -5.97 -26.87 0.09
N GLY A 226 -6.06 -27.21 -1.20
CA GLY A 226 -6.79 -26.42 -2.18
C GLY A 226 -5.89 -25.67 -3.15
N ALA A 227 -6.35 -25.57 -4.39
CA ALA A 227 -5.74 -24.69 -5.39
C ALA A 227 -6.10 -23.23 -5.07
N ILE A 228 -5.18 -22.33 -5.38
CA ILE A 228 -5.53 -20.91 -5.44
C ILE A 228 -6.28 -20.66 -6.74
N THR A 229 -7.31 -19.83 -6.71
CA THR A 229 -7.95 -19.28 -7.90
C THR A 229 -7.88 -17.76 -7.89
N ILE A 230 -7.72 -17.16 -9.06
CA ILE A 230 -7.83 -15.72 -9.28
C ILE A 230 -9.04 -15.48 -10.18
N GLY A 231 -9.98 -14.68 -9.71
CA GLY A 231 -11.20 -14.33 -10.43
C GLY A 231 -12.35 -15.32 -10.27
N MET A 232 -12.31 -16.24 -9.30
CA MET A 232 -13.47 -17.04 -8.93
C MET A 232 -13.37 -17.58 -7.50
N PHE A 233 -14.51 -17.93 -6.91
CA PHE A 233 -14.61 -18.82 -5.76
C PHE A 233 -15.81 -19.75 -5.93
N ILE A 234 -15.94 -20.74 -5.04
CA ILE A 234 -17.12 -21.62 -4.98
C ILE A 234 -17.89 -21.23 -3.72
N ASP A 235 -19.18 -20.93 -3.82
CA ASP A 235 -19.98 -20.57 -2.64
C ASP A 235 -20.43 -21.79 -1.81
N TYR A 236 -21.19 -21.53 -0.75
CA TYR A 236 -21.74 -22.57 0.13
C TYR A 236 -22.78 -23.47 -0.54
N THR A 237 -23.32 -23.06 -1.69
CA THR A 237 -24.23 -23.87 -2.52
C THR A 237 -23.48 -24.71 -3.56
N ASN A 238 -22.14 -24.67 -3.56
CA ASN A 238 -21.27 -25.27 -4.57
C ASN A 238 -21.43 -24.65 -5.98
N THR A 239 -21.81 -23.39 -6.04
CA THR A 239 -21.92 -22.64 -7.30
C THR A 239 -20.66 -21.80 -7.54
N LEU A 240 -20.18 -21.77 -8.77
CA LEU A 240 -19.04 -20.94 -9.17
C LEU A 240 -19.45 -19.47 -9.22
N GLN A 241 -18.76 -18.64 -8.45
CA GLN A 241 -18.91 -17.19 -8.45
C GLN A 241 -17.67 -16.57 -9.13
N CYS A 242 -17.76 -16.38 -10.44
CA CYS A 242 -16.66 -15.82 -11.24
C CYS A 242 -16.72 -14.30 -11.28
N PHE A 243 -15.54 -13.67 -11.36
CA PHE A 243 -15.36 -12.25 -11.62
C PHE A 243 -15.91 -11.84 -12.99
N ASN A 244 -16.27 -10.57 -13.15
CA ASN A 244 -16.65 -10.01 -14.43
C ASN A 244 -16.05 -8.61 -14.62
N GLY A 245 -14.96 -8.55 -15.38
CA GLY A 245 -14.19 -7.33 -15.59
C GLY A 245 -12.89 -7.61 -16.32
#